data_AF-A0A6G7ZU85-F1
#
_entry.id   AF-A0A6G7ZU85-F1
#
_cell.length_a   1.000
_cell.length_b   1.000
_cell.length_c   1.000
_cell.angle_alpha   90.00
_cell.angle_beta   90.00
_cell.angle_gamma   90.00
#
_symmetry.space_group_name_H-M   'P 1'
#
loop_
_entity.id
_entity.type
_entity.pdbx_description
1 polymer ?
#
loop_
_entity_poly.entity_id
_entity_poly.type
_entity_poly.pdbx_seq_one_letter_code
_entity_poly.pdbx_strand_id
1 'polypeptide(L)'
;MKITLQLFGRFREFSAAPELDLDLPGIATVADFRAAFDAWAQAHWPAYAPALLKASAIATESALLRADSTLPSDGRLAVLPPVSGG
;
A
#
# COMPACT_ATOMS: atom_id res chain seq x y z
N MET A 1 3.94 3.51 -13.00
CA MET A 1 4.56 2.25 -12.56
C MET A 1 3.43 1.36 -12.14
N LYS A 2 3.35 0.16 -12.69
CA LYS A 2 2.28 -0.78 -12.33
C LYS A 2 2.64 -1.44 -11.00
N ILE A 3 1.71 -1.39 -10.06
CA ILE A 3 1.82 -2.01 -8.74
C ILE A 3 0.67 -2.98 -8.59
N THR A 4 0.98 -4.22 -8.23
CA THR A 4 -0.01 -5.16 -7.69
C THR A 4 0.12 -5.13 -6.17
N LEU A 5 -0.86 -4.52 -5.51
CA LEU A 5 -0.89 -4.31 -4.07
C LEU A 5 -1.79 -5.33 -3.39
N GLN A 6 -1.19 -6.19 -2.58
CA GLN A 6 -1.91 -7.14 -1.76
C GLN A 6 -2.47 -6.46 -0.50
N LEU A 7 -3.77 -6.63 -0.29
CA LEU A 7 -4.51 -6.01 0.81
C LEU A 7 -4.68 -6.97 1.98
N PHE A 8 -4.47 -6.47 3.19
CA PHE A 8 -4.65 -7.20 4.44
C PHE A 8 -5.49 -6.41 5.45
N GLY A 9 -6.06 -7.12 6.42
CA GLY A 9 -6.81 -6.53 7.55
C GLY A 9 -7.84 -5.49 7.10
N ARG A 10 -7.81 -4.31 7.74
CA ARG A 10 -8.74 -3.21 7.45
C ARG A 10 -8.74 -2.74 5.99
N PHE A 11 -7.67 -2.96 5.22
CA PHE A 11 -7.68 -2.59 3.81
C PHE A 11 -8.60 -3.49 2.96
N ARG A 12 -8.87 -4.72 3.39
CA ARG A 12 -9.82 -5.63 2.72
C ARG A 12 -11.28 -5.18 2.88
N GLU A 13 -11.57 -4.26 3.79
CA GLU A 13 -12.91 -3.68 3.92
C GLU A 13 -13.21 -2.69 2.79
N PHE A 14 -12.19 -2.12 2.13
CA PHE A 14 -12.36 -1.15 1.05
C PHE A 14 -12.41 -1.77 -0.35
N SER A 15 -12.11 -3.06 -0.49
CA SER A 15 -12.10 -3.77 -1.77
C SER A 15 -12.55 -5.21 -1.61
N ALA A 16 -13.47 -5.66 -2.47
CA ALA A 16 -13.88 -7.07 -2.52
C ALA A 16 -12.74 -7.98 -3.01
N ALA A 17 -11.81 -7.46 -3.83
CA ALA A 17 -10.65 -8.19 -4.29
C ALA A 17 -9.51 -8.13 -3.25
N PRO A 18 -8.75 -9.23 -3.05
CA PRO A 18 -7.65 -9.27 -2.10
C PRO A 18 -6.42 -8.49 -2.57
N GLU A 19 -6.41 -8.06 -3.83
CA GLU A 19 -5.32 -7.36 -4.48
C GLU A 19 -5.88 -6.19 -5.31
N LEU A 20 -5.08 -5.15 -5.49
CA LEU A 20 -5.36 -4.03 -6.39
C LEU A 20 -4.27 -3.93 -7.45
N ASP A 21 -4.69 -3.68 -8.69
CA ASP A 21 -3.77 -3.26 -9.74
C ASP A 21 -3.84 -1.74 -9.86
N LEU A 22 -2.71 -1.08 -9.60
CA LEU A 22 -2.56 0.36 -9.60
C LEU A 22 -1.56 0.77 -10.68
N ASP A 23 -1.83 1.88 -11.37
CA ASP A 23 -0.81 2.56 -12.18
C ASP A 23 -0.45 3.89 -11.54
N LEU A 24 0.72 3.92 -10.91
CA LEU A 24 1.26 5.06 -10.18
C LEU A 24 2.53 5.55 -10.90
N PRO A 25 2.42 6.45 -11.91
CA PRO A 25 3.59 6.92 -12.66
C PRO A 25 4.55 7.75 -11.79
N GLY A 26 5.86 7.64 -12.07
CA GLY A 26 6.88 8.50 -11.45
C GLY A 26 7.33 8.10 -10.04
N ILE A 27 6.78 7.06 -9.43
CA ILE A 27 7.23 6.56 -8.12
C ILE A 27 8.49 5.70 -8.26
N ALA A 28 9.42 5.81 -7.30
CA ALA A 28 10.64 5.00 -7.26
C ALA A 28 10.89 4.38 -5.88
N THR A 29 10.41 5.02 -4.81
CA THR A 29 10.61 4.60 -3.42
C THR A 29 9.28 4.30 -2.72
N VAL A 30 9.36 3.66 -1.54
CA VAL A 30 8.20 3.44 -0.67
C VAL A 30 7.56 4.76 -0.23
N ALA A 31 8.35 5.81 0.01
CA ALA A 31 7.83 7.14 0.31
C ALA A 31 6.96 7.68 -0.83
N ASP A 32 7.43 7.57 -2.08
CA ASP A 32 6.66 7.97 -3.26
C ASP A 32 5.39 7.14 -3.40
N PHE A 33 5.50 5.82 -3.23
CA PHE A 33 4.35 4.92 -3.24
C PHE A 33 3.32 5.32 -2.19
N ARG A 34 3.74 5.60 -0.96
CA ARG A 34 2.82 6.02 0.12
C ARG A 34 2.08 7.29 -0.23
N ALA A 35 2.78 8.31 -0.73
CA ALA A 35 2.14 9.57 -1.11
C ALA A 35 1.14 9.36 -2.27
N ALA A 36 1.53 8.62 -3.29
CA ALA A 36 0.69 8.35 -4.46
C ALA A 36 -0.53 7.47 -4.11
N PHE A 37 -0.33 6.42 -3.31
CA PHE A 37 -1.40 5.54 -2.86
C PHE A 37 -2.36 6.25 -1.91
N ASP A 38 -1.88 7.13 -1.02
CA ASP A 38 -2.74 7.91 -0.14
C ASP A 38 -3.70 8.80 -0.93
N ALA A 39 -3.19 9.52 -1.94
CA ALA A 39 -4.02 10.33 -2.82
C ALA A 39 -5.02 9.48 -3.62
N TRP A 40 -4.57 8.34 -4.16
CA TRP A 40 -5.44 7.41 -4.88
C TRP A 40 -6.54 6.85 -3.97
N ALA A 41 -6.19 6.39 -2.77
CA ALA A 41 -7.13 5.80 -1.82
C ALA A 41 -8.18 6.81 -1.34
N GLN A 42 -7.80 8.06 -1.05
CA GLN A 42 -8.75 9.12 -0.71
C GLN A 42 -9.75 9.39 -1.84
N ALA A 43 -9.32 9.31 -3.09
CA ALA A 43 -10.19 9.54 -4.25
C ALA A 43 -11.15 8.37 -4.53
N HIS A 44 -10.78 7.13 -4.18
CA HIS A 44 -11.55 5.92 -4.53
C HIS A 44 -12.33 5.32 -3.36
N TRP A 45 -11.91 5.57 -2.12
CA TRP A 45 -12.48 4.98 -0.91
C TRP A 45 -12.98 6.08 0.02
N PRO A 46 -14.27 6.46 -0.02
CA PRO A 46 -14.82 7.54 0.80
C PRO A 46 -14.63 7.35 2.33
N ALA A 47 -14.50 6.10 2.80
CA ALA A 47 -14.29 5.77 4.21
C ALA A 47 -12.81 5.56 4.59
N TYR A 48 -11.88 5.76 3.65
CA TYR A 48 -10.45 5.61 3.90
C TYR A 48 -9.93 6.75 4.78
N ALA A 49 -9.09 6.39 5.75
CA ALA A 49 -8.44 7.34 6.65
C ALA A 49 -6.91 7.30 6.45
N PRO A 50 -6.25 8.43 6.14
CA PRO A 50 -4.79 8.47 5.93
C PRO A 50 -3.96 7.95 7.12
N ALA A 51 -4.51 8.07 8.34
CA ALA A 51 -3.89 7.52 9.54
C ALA A 51 -3.70 6.00 9.48
N LEU A 52 -4.56 5.27 8.77
CA LEU A 52 -4.43 3.83 8.58
C LEU A 52 -3.14 3.50 7.82
N LEU A 53 -2.92 4.14 6.67
CA LEU A 53 -1.70 3.95 5.89
C LEU A 53 -0.45 4.40 6.66
N LYS A 54 -0.54 5.51 7.40
CA LYS A 54 0.56 5.99 8.24
C LYS A 54 1.01 4.96 9.28
N ALA A 55 0.07 4.22 9.86
CA ALA A 55 0.35 3.17 10.85
C ALA A 55 0.66 1.80 10.22
N SER A 56 0.51 1.65 8.90
CA SER A 56 0.74 0.39 8.19
C SER A 56 2.19 0.21 7.80
N ALA A 57 2.64 -1.03 7.61
CA ALA A 57 3.92 -1.34 6.99
C ALA A 57 3.74 -1.68 5.51
N ILE A 58 4.78 -1.42 4.70
CA ILE A 58 4.85 -1.86 3.31
C ILE A 58 5.85 -3.01 3.24
N ALA A 59 5.53 -4.06 2.50
CA ALA A 59 6.36 -5.24 2.39
C ALA A 59 6.41 -5.78 0.95
N THR A 60 7.42 -6.59 0.67
CA THR A 60 7.40 -7.60 -0.39
C THR A 60 7.05 -8.96 0.23
N GLU A 61 7.08 -10.03 -0.57
CA GLU A 61 6.92 -11.40 -0.06
C GLU A 61 7.96 -11.77 1.03
N SER A 62 9.16 -11.18 0.97
CA SER A 62 10.29 -11.60 1.80
C SER A 62 10.76 -10.58 2.84
N ALA A 63 10.32 -9.32 2.78
CA ALA A 63 10.84 -8.27 3.66
C ALA A 63 9.89 -7.08 3.85
N LEU A 64 9.99 -6.43 5.03
CA LEU A 64 9.43 -5.10 5.26
C LEU A 64 10.34 -4.04 4.62
N LEU A 65 9.72 -3.08 3.94
CA LEU A 65 10.41 -1.98 3.27
C LEU A 65 10.35 -0.69 4.12
N ARG A 66 11.46 0.04 4.13
CA ARG A 66 11.58 1.37 4.76
C ARG A 66 11.18 2.45 3.76
N ALA A 67 10.95 3.67 4.24
CA ALA A 67 10.50 4.79 3.41
C ALA A 67 11.44 5.08 2.22
N ASP A 68 12.74 4.97 2.43
CA ASP A 68 13.80 5.18 1.44
C ASP A 68 14.11 3.94 0.59
N SER A 69 13.45 2.81 0.85
CA SER A 69 13.65 1.60 0.06
C SER A 69 13.10 1.79 -1.35
N THR A 70 13.89 1.41 -2.34
CA THR A 70 13.46 1.35 -3.74
C THR A 70 12.33 0.32 -3.90
N LEU A 71 11.35 0.63 -4.73
CA LEU A 71 10.28 -0.29 -5.08
C LEU A 71 10.82 -1.46 -5.91
N PRO A 72 10.27 -2.68 -5.71
CA PRO A 72 10.69 -3.84 -6.48
C PRO A 72 10.31 -3.65 -7.96
N SER A 73 11.16 -4.12 -8.87
CA SER A 73 10.97 -3.93 -10.31
C SER A 73 9.74 -4.64 -10.87
N ASP A 74 9.25 -5.67 -10.19
CA ASP A 74 8.03 -6.41 -10.53
C ASP A 74 6.75 -5.73 -10.02
N GLY A 75 6.88 -4.68 -9.21
CA GLY A 75 5.76 -3.90 -8.67
C GLY A 75 4.90 -4.64 -7.65
N ARG A 76 5.35 -5.77 -7.09
CA ARG A 76 4.58 -6.53 -6.11
C ARG A 76 4.81 -6.02 -4.70
N LEU A 77 3.75 -5.53 -4.06
CA LEU A 77 3.80 -5.00 -2.70
C LEU A 77 2.64 -5.57 -1.86
N ALA A 78 2.82 -5.56 -0.55
CA ALA A 78 1.76 -5.77 0.42
C ALA A 78 1.63 -4.55 1.34
N VAL A 79 0.39 -4.19 1.67
CA VAL A 79 0.10 -3.21 2.73
C VAL A 79 -0.41 -3.94 3.96
N LEU A 80 0.36 -3.84 5.04
CA LEU A 80 0.10 -4.54 6.30
C LEU A 80 -0.41 -3.53 7.32
N PRO A 81 -1.73 -3.45 7.59
CA PRO A 81 -2.22 -2.60 8.66
C PRO A 81 -1.71 -3.09 10.02
N PRO A 82 -1.65 -2.21 11.03
CA PRO A 82 -1.27 -2.62 12.38
C PRO A 82 -2.19 -3.75 12.84
N VAL A 83 -1.58 -4.87 13.23
CA VAL A 83 -2.30 -6.00 13.81
C VAL A 83 -2.73 -5.64 15.23
N SER A 84 -3.97 -5.93 15.61
CA SER A 84 -4.48 -5.78 16.98
C SER A 84 -3.89 -6.83 17.96
N GLY A 85 -2.76 -7.45 17.62
CA GLY A 85 -2.14 -8.51 18.41
C GLY A 85 -1.45 -7.90 19.61
N GLY A 86 -2.06 -8.07 20.79
CA GLY A 86 -1.38 -7.94 22.07
C GLY A 86 -0.37 -9.06 22.29
#